data_AF-A0A239QVH4-F1
#
_entry.id   AF-A0A239QVH4-F1
#
_cell.length_a   1.000
_cell.length_b   1.000
_cell.length_c   1.000
_cell.angle_alpha   90.00
_cell.angle_beta   90.00
_cell.angle_gamma   90.00
#
_symmetry.space_group_name_H-M   'P 1'
#
loop_
_entity.id
_entity.type
_entity.pdbx_description
1 polymer ?
#
loop_
_entity_poly.entity_id
_entity_poly.type
_entity_poly.pdbx_seq_one_letter_code
_entity_poly.pdbx_strand_id
1 'polypeptide(L)'
;MTLIDRHFPHVAEVHLTVVDRELHGSGVGTAMLSAIEEDAVQRGVRLLEVKTLGPSHPDEGYARTRHFYEKCGFLALEETDLWGAGTPCLIMVKPLSVELQS
;
A
#
# COMPACT_ATOMS: atom_id res chain seq x y z
N MET A 1 7.60 5.34 9.55
CA MET A 1 7.14 6.58 8.89
C MET A 1 6.40 6.18 7.63
N THR A 2 5.27 6.80 7.35
CA THR A 2 4.54 6.59 6.10
C THR A 2 4.26 7.92 5.41
N LEU A 3 4.56 8.00 4.11
CA LEU A 3 4.26 9.15 3.25
C LEU A 3 3.01 8.85 2.43
N ILE A 4 2.09 9.81 2.40
CA ILE A 4 0.84 9.73 1.65
C ILE A 4 0.78 10.82 0.61
N ASP A 5 0.62 10.43 -0.65
CA ASP A 5 0.34 11.34 -1.76
C ASP A 5 -1.14 11.32 -2.12
N ARG A 6 -1.65 12.45 -2.61
CA ARG A 6 -3.04 12.59 -3.04
C ARG A 6 -3.09 13.23 -4.42
N HIS A 7 -3.24 12.38 -5.43
CA HIS A 7 -3.45 12.82 -6.81
C HIS A 7 -4.91 13.27 -7.04
N PHE A 8 -5.85 12.63 -6.35
CA PHE A 8 -7.28 12.90 -6.46
C PHE A 8 -7.97 12.89 -5.08
N PRO A 9 -9.13 13.54 -4.91
CA PRO A 9 -9.81 13.58 -3.61
C PRO A 9 -10.28 12.22 -3.08
N HIS A 10 -10.50 11.24 -3.95
CA HIS A 10 -11.11 9.94 -3.61
C HIS A 10 -10.11 8.78 -3.57
N VAL A 11 -8.83 9.04 -3.84
CA VAL A 11 -7.75 8.04 -3.81
C VAL A 11 -6.56 8.63 -3.05
N ALA A 12 -5.93 7.82 -2.18
CA ALA A 12 -4.67 8.17 -1.55
C ALA A 12 -3.61 7.10 -1.85
N GLU A 13 -2.41 7.54 -2.18
CA GLU A 13 -1.28 6.66 -2.45
C GLU A 13 -0.41 6.55 -1.19
N VAL A 14 -0.13 5.33 -0.76
CA VAL A 14 0.92 5.00 0.20
C VAL A 14 2.26 5.03 -0.54
N HIS A 15 2.83 6.22 -0.66
CA HIS A 15 4.04 6.46 -1.47
C HIS A 15 5.26 5.74 -0.88
N LEU A 16 5.38 5.74 0.45
CA LEU A 16 6.51 5.13 1.14
C LEU A 16 6.07 4.68 2.53
N THR A 17 6.31 3.43 2.89
CA THR A 17 6.28 2.96 4.28
C THR A 17 7.66 2.49 4.68
N VAL A 18 8.31 3.21 5.59
CA VAL A 18 9.58 2.79 6.20
C VAL A 18 9.30 2.28 7.61
N VAL A 19 9.56 1.00 7.82
CA VAL A 19 9.64 0.37 9.14
C VAL A 19 11.06 -0.13 9.33
N ASP A 20 11.66 0.22 10.47
CA ASP A 20 12.97 -0.32 10.84
C ASP A 20 12.93 -1.85 10.80
N ARG A 21 13.98 -2.48 10.27
CA ARG A 21 14.05 -3.94 10.12
C ARG A 21 13.94 -4.66 11.45
N GLU A 22 14.45 -4.07 12.53
CA GLU A 22 14.35 -4.62 13.88
C GLU A 22 12.91 -4.68 14.40
N LEU A 23 12.01 -3.87 13.83
CA LEU A 23 10.60 -3.80 14.18
C LEU A 23 9.72 -4.59 13.19
N HIS A 24 10.29 -5.29 12.20
CA HIS A 24 9.49 -6.12 11.30
C HIS A 24 8.84 -7.27 12.06
N GLY A 25 7.56 -7.53 11.76
CA GLY A 25 6.78 -8.58 12.47
C GLY A 25 6.26 -8.18 13.86
N SER A 26 6.54 -6.97 14.34
CA SER A 26 6.04 -6.47 15.64
C SER A 26 4.65 -5.82 15.58
N GLY A 27 4.03 -5.73 14.39
CA GLY A 27 2.72 -5.09 14.19
C GLY A 27 2.75 -3.58 13.96
N VAL A 28 3.92 -2.92 14.10
CA VAL A 28 4.06 -1.47 13.87
C VAL A 28 3.60 -1.03 12.48
N GLY A 29 3.97 -1.79 11.44
CA GLY A 29 3.53 -1.52 10.06
C GLY A 29 2.01 -1.57 9.90
N THR A 30 1.36 -2.56 10.52
CA THR A 30 -0.09 -2.72 10.50
C THR A 30 -0.78 -1.57 11.24
N ALA A 31 -0.29 -1.20 12.42
CA ALA A 31 -0.85 -0.08 13.19
C ALA A 31 -0.75 1.26 12.43
N MET A 32 0.36 1.50 11.73
CA MET A 32 0.50 2.67 10.86
C MET A 32 -0.51 2.66 9.71
N LEU A 33 -0.70 1.51 9.05
CA LEU A 33 -1.69 1.38 7.97
C LEU A 33 -3.12 1.62 8.49
N SER A 34 -3.49 1.05 9.63
CA SER A 34 -4.82 1.25 10.22
C SER A 34 -5.11 2.72 10.52
N ALA A 35 -4.13 3.45 11.08
CA ALA A 35 -4.29 4.90 11.33
C ALA A 35 -4.48 5.71 10.04
N ILE A 36 -3.80 5.32 8.95
CA ILE A 36 -3.97 5.95 7.63
C ILE A 36 -5.35 5.65 7.05
N GLU A 37 -5.82 4.41 7.18
CA GLU A 37 -7.15 4.00 6.71
C GLU A 37 -8.26 4.78 7.42
N GLU A 38 -8.17 4.94 8.74
CA GLU A 38 -9.12 5.74 9.52
C GLU A 38 -9.15 7.20 9.07
N ASP A 39 -7.99 7.86 8.93
CA ASP A 39 -7.91 9.25 8.42
C ASP A 39 -8.41 9.37 6.97
N ALA A 40 -8.12 8.38 6.13
CA ALA A 40 -8.54 8.35 4.73
C ALA A 40 -10.07 8.25 4.62
N VAL A 41 -10.70 7.35 5.38
CA VAL A 41 -12.17 7.22 5.43
C VAL A 41 -12.82 8.51 5.90
N GLN A 42 -12.30 9.14 6.97
CA GLN A 42 -12.83 10.41 7.48
C GLN A 42 -12.76 11.55 6.44
N ARG A 43 -11.83 11.46 5.48
CA ARG A 43 -11.66 12.43 4.40
C ARG A 43 -12.37 12.03 3.10
N GLY A 44 -13.18 10.98 3.11
CA GLY A 44 -13.96 10.52 1.95
C GLY A 44 -13.13 9.80 0.88
N VAL A 45 -11.92 9.35 1.21
CA VAL A 45 -11.12 8.48 0.32
C VAL A 45 -11.80 7.12 0.24
N ARG A 46 -11.88 6.57 -0.97
CA ARG A 46 -12.52 5.26 -1.24
C ARG A 46 -11.55 4.17 -1.63
N LEU A 47 -10.32 4.54 -1.97
CA LEU A 47 -9.30 3.61 -2.44
C LEU A 47 -7.93 4.04 -1.93
N LEU A 48 -7.18 3.09 -1.39
CA LEU A 48 -5.74 3.23 -1.22
C LEU A 48 -5.01 2.55 -2.37
N GLU A 49 -3.89 3.14 -2.77
CA GLU A 49 -2.96 2.58 -3.75
C GLU A 49 -1.57 2.46 -3.12
N VAL A 50 -0.81 1.44 -3.50
CA VAL A 50 0.64 1.37 -3.28
C VAL A 50 1.33 0.82 -4.51
N LYS A 51 2.55 1.29 -4.77
CA LYS A 51 3.43 0.76 -5.81
C LYS A 51 4.61 0.04 -5.16
N THR A 52 4.97 -1.12 -5.68
CA THR A 52 6.07 -1.95 -5.15
C THR A 52 6.75 -2.71 -6.28
N LEU A 53 7.95 -3.27 -6.05
CA LEU A 53 8.59 -4.12 -7.04
C LEU A 53 7.74 -5.38 -7.26
N GLY A 54 7.44 -5.68 -8.51
CA GLY A 54 6.52 -6.73 -8.91
C GLY A 54 7.09 -8.14 -8.83
N PRO A 55 6.22 -9.17 -8.87
CA PRO A 55 6.61 -10.57 -8.75
C PRO A 55 7.48 -11.09 -9.90
N SER A 56 7.52 -10.42 -11.05
CA SER A 56 8.40 -10.80 -12.16
C SER A 56 9.90 -10.58 -11.86
N HIS A 57 10.23 -9.85 -10.79
CA HIS A 57 11.60 -9.73 -10.27
C HIS A 57 11.84 -10.69 -9.09
N PRO A 58 12.94 -11.47 -9.06
CA PRO A 58 13.19 -12.52 -8.06
C PRO A 58 13.62 -12.00 -6.67
N ASP A 59 13.31 -10.75 -6.31
CA ASP A 59 13.76 -10.17 -5.05
C ASP A 59 12.91 -10.65 -3.87
N GLU A 60 13.52 -11.42 -2.96
CA GLU A 60 12.84 -11.96 -1.78
C GLU A 60 12.45 -10.90 -0.73
N GLY A 61 13.16 -9.77 -0.68
CA GLY A 61 12.81 -8.64 0.17
C GLY A 61 11.46 -8.06 -0.25
N TYR A 62 11.30 -7.82 -1.55
CA TYR A 62 10.03 -7.33 -2.10
C TYR A 62 8.92 -8.38 -2.09
N ALA A 63 9.24 -9.68 -2.13
CA ALA A 63 8.24 -10.72 -1.87
C ALA A 63 7.60 -10.56 -0.47
N ARG A 64 8.41 -10.24 0.55
CA ARG A 64 7.90 -9.94 1.90
C ARG A 64 7.08 -8.65 1.94
N THR A 65 7.49 -7.62 1.21
CA THR A 65 6.74 -6.36 1.08
C THR A 65 5.35 -6.60 0.48
N ARG A 66 5.25 -7.35 -0.63
CA ARG A 66 3.96 -7.69 -1.26
C ARG A 66 3.06 -8.46 -0.29
N HIS A 67 3.60 -9.49 0.36
CA HIS A 67 2.87 -10.29 1.35
C HIS A 67 2.36 -9.46 2.54
N PHE A 68 3.11 -8.46 2.98
CA PHE A 68 2.67 -7.54 4.01
C PHE A 68 1.42 -6.75 3.58
N TYR A 69 1.42 -6.18 2.37
CA TYR A 69 0.28 -5.45 1.84
C TYR A 69 -0.93 -6.36 1.60
N GLU A 70 -0.71 -7.57 1.07
CA GLU A 70 -1.75 -8.60 0.92
C GLU A 70 -2.42 -8.92 2.28
N LYS A 71 -1.62 -9.11 3.33
CA LYS A 71 -2.12 -9.32 4.70
C LYS A 71 -2.91 -8.13 5.24
N CYS A 72 -2.59 -6.92 4.80
CA CYS A 72 -3.33 -5.72 5.15
C CYS A 72 -4.59 -5.54 4.29
N GLY A 73 -4.88 -6.43 3.34
CA GLY A 73 -6.07 -6.41 2.49
C GLY A 73 -5.90 -5.67 1.17
N PHE A 74 -4.66 -5.38 0.76
CA PHE A 74 -4.41 -4.89 -0.60
C PHE A 74 -4.48 -6.06 -1.60
N LEU A 75 -4.95 -5.74 -2.80
CA LEU A 75 -5.07 -6.65 -3.93
C LEU A 75 -4.10 -6.20 -5.02
N ALA A 76 -3.36 -7.15 -5.61
CA ALA A 76 -2.59 -6.88 -6.81
C ALA A 76 -3.53 -6.46 -7.95
N LEU A 77 -3.24 -5.32 -8.59
CA LEU A 77 -4.05 -4.77 -9.68
C LEU A 77 -3.39 -5.02 -11.03
N GLU A 78 -2.16 -4.54 -11.20
CA GLU A 78 -1.44 -4.59 -12.47
C GLU A 78 0.07 -4.50 -12.24
N GLU A 79 0.86 -5.26 -12.99
CA GLU A 79 2.32 -5.12 -13.07
C GLU A 79 2.68 -4.40 -14.39
N THR A 80 3.48 -3.34 -14.29
CA THR A 80 3.80 -2.43 -15.39
C THR A 80 5.32 -2.20 -15.50
N ASP A 81 5.76 -1.53 -16.56
CA ASP A 81 7.15 -1.09 -16.76
C ASP A 81 7.39 0.37 -16.34
N LEU A 82 6.55 0.93 -15.47
CA LEU A 82 6.57 2.34 -15.06
C LEU A 82 7.94 2.82 -14.52
N TRP A 83 8.72 1.92 -13.91
CA TRP A 83 10.04 2.22 -13.36
C TRP A 83 11.20 1.86 -14.30
N GLY A 84 10.89 1.51 -15.55
CA GLY A 84 11.85 1.15 -16.59
C GLY A 84 12.07 -0.35 -16.73
N ALA A 85 12.80 -0.72 -17.79
CA ALA A 85 13.08 -2.11 -18.13
C ALA A 85 13.82 -2.82 -16.98
N GLY A 86 13.35 -4.02 -16.62
CA GLY A 86 13.92 -4.84 -15.55
C GLY A 86 13.49 -4.43 -14.14
N THR A 87 12.65 -3.40 -13.99
CA THR A 87 12.11 -2.99 -12.69
C THR A 87 10.58 -3.01 -12.75
N PRO A 88 9.96 -4.20 -12.73
CA PRO A 88 8.51 -4.31 -12.83
C PRO A 88 7.84 -3.61 -11.65
N CYS A 89 6.93 -2.69 -11.92
CA CYS A 89 6.18 -1.94 -10.91
C CYS A 89 4.81 -2.58 -10.74
N LEU A 90 4.57 -3.23 -9.60
CA LEU A 90 3.26 -3.73 -9.21
C LEU A 90 2.47 -2.62 -8.52
N ILE A 91 1.30 -2.30 -9.07
CA ILE A 91 0.27 -1.51 -8.43
C ILE A 91 -0.61 -2.45 -7.61
N MET A 92 -0.81 -2.12 -6.34
CA MET A 92 -1.74 -2.81 -5.46
C MET A 92 -2.75 -1.81 -4.90
N VAL A 93 -4.00 -2.24 -4.73
CA VAL A 93 -5.09 -1.37 -4.28
C VAL A 93 -5.87 -1.98 -3.13
N LYS A 94 -6.39 -1.14 -2.24
CA LYS A 94 -7.31 -1.54 -1.17
C LYS A 94 -8.54 -0.65 -1.17
N PRO A 95 -9.73 -1.18 -1.50
CA PRO A 95 -10.98 -0.46 -1.31
C PRO A 95 -11.19 -0.14 0.17
N LEU A 96 -11.61 1.10 0.47
CA LEU A 96 -12.01 1.49 1.81
C LEU A 96 -13.54 1.49 1.88
N SER A 97 -14.08 0.73 2.83
CA SER A 97 -15.51 0.77 3.12
C SER A 97 -15.83 2.08 3.81
N VAL A 98 -16.73 2.86 3.22
CA VAL A 98 -17.40 3.95 3.92
C VAL A 98 -18.66 3.32 4.52
N GLU A 99 -18.72 3.18 5.84
CA GLU A 99 -19.99 2.89 6.49
C GLU A 99 -20.91 4.09 6.23
N LEU A 100 -21.88 3.91 5.33
CA LEU A 100 -22.98 4.84 5.16
C LEU A 100 -23.76 4.83 6.48
N GLN A 101 -23.49 5.79 7.36
CA GLN A 101 -24.37 6.06 8.49
C GLN A 101 -25.75 6.35 7.90
N SER A 102 -26.66 5.37 8.07
CA SER A 102 -28.07 5.45 7.68
C SER A 102 -28.88 6.09 8.80
#